data_AF-A0A2S0L5G9-F1
#
_entry.id   AF-A0A2S0L5G9-F1
#
_cell.length_a   1.000
_cell.length_b   1.000
_cell.length_c   1.000
_cell.angle_alpha   90.00
_cell.angle_beta   90.00
_cell.angle_gamma   90.00
#
_symmetry.space_group_name_H-M   'P 1'
#
loop_
_entity.id
_entity.type
_entity.pdbx_description
1 polymer ?
#
loop_
_entity_poly.entity_id
_entity_poly.type
_entity_poly.pdbx_seq_one_letter_code
_entity_poly.pdbx_strand_id
1 'polypeptide(L)'
;MNNKKLKTSKVIIGLYVCTGIVSVYALYAIFNSITYLRNYFKTYGSSIGEHFGDALSYILNQSLSYIVFAVLLFAAAAVLHEVRKLNPDNYLSQEELEVLAVEKAEKAAKAAEAKADKAAKAAEAKAVKEAEKVAKEAAKAESAVESAKLGAAAVDEEVEELAEEVVEDAFKVK
;
A
#
# COMPACT_ATOMS: atom_id res chain seq x y z
N MET A 1 -10.10 34.49 -17.16
CA MET A 1 -8.71 34.57 -16.65
C MET A 1 -8.31 33.19 -16.19
N ASN A 2 -7.38 32.56 -16.91
CA ASN A 2 -6.93 31.19 -16.60
C ASN A 2 -6.06 31.24 -15.34
N ASN A 3 -6.58 30.74 -14.22
CA ASN A 3 -5.85 30.67 -12.96
C ASN A 3 -4.83 29.52 -13.02
N LYS A 4 -3.70 29.76 -13.70
CA LYS A 4 -2.55 28.85 -13.64
C LYS A 4 -2.09 28.77 -12.19
N LYS A 5 -2.28 27.61 -11.55
CA LYS A 5 -1.73 27.35 -10.20
C LYS A 5 -0.20 27.29 -10.34
N LEU A 6 0.51 28.15 -9.60
CA LEU A 6 1.98 28.21 -9.63
C LEU A 6 2.56 26.91 -9.07
N LYS A 7 3.52 26.29 -9.77
CA LYS A 7 4.25 25.08 -9.33
C LYS A 7 4.88 25.25 -7.95
N THR A 8 5.22 26.47 -7.55
CA THR A 8 5.81 26.77 -6.25
C THR A 8 4.98 27.83 -5.52
N SER A 9 4.65 27.58 -4.26
CA SER A 9 3.90 28.52 -3.42
C SER A 9 4.72 29.79 -3.17
N LYS A 10 4.07 30.96 -3.29
CA LYS A 10 4.68 32.25 -2.89
C LYS A 10 5.15 32.23 -1.43
N VAL A 11 4.47 31.48 -0.56
CA VAL A 11 4.86 31.30 0.85
C VAL A 11 6.17 30.51 0.97
N ILE A 12 6.33 29.44 0.19
CA ILE A 12 7.56 28.63 0.19
C ILE A 12 8.74 29.47 -0.32
N ILE A 13 8.54 30.21 -1.42
CA ILE A 13 9.54 31.15 -1.94
C ILE A 13 9.90 32.20 -0.87
N GLY A 14 8.89 32.78 -0.21
CA GLY A 14 9.08 33.75 0.87
C GLY A 14 9.91 33.17 2.02
N LEU A 15 9.62 31.94 2.46
CA LEU A 15 10.38 31.27 3.52
C LEU A 15 11.85 31.02 3.12
N TYR A 16 12.11 30.62 1.87
CA TYR A 16 13.49 30.47 1.37
C TYR A 16 14.22 31.81 1.30
N VAL A 17 13.55 32.89 0.88
CA VAL A 17 14.13 34.23 0.88
C VAL A 17 14.45 34.68 2.31
N CYS A 18 13.53 34.50 3.25
CA CYS A 18 13.77 34.80 4.67
C CYS A 18 14.94 33.98 5.23
N THR A 19 15.03 32.69 4.89
CA THR A 19 16.17 31.83 5.25
C THR A 19 17.49 32.40 4.74
N GLY A 20 17.52 32.87 3.49
CA GLY A 20 18.69 33.50 2.89
C GLY A 20 19.10 34.77 3.64
N ILE A 21 18.15 35.65 3.95
CA ILE A 21 18.40 36.90 4.69
C ILE A 21 18.95 36.60 6.09
N VAL A 22 18.33 35.68 6.83
CA VAL A 22 18.78 35.30 8.18
C VAL A 22 20.17 34.66 8.13
N SER A 23 20.45 33.83 7.12
CA SER A 23 21.78 33.26 6.91
C SER A 23 22.85 34.33 6.67
N VAL A 24 22.56 35.36 5.87
CA VAL A 24 23.48 36.49 5.67
C VAL A 24 23.71 37.23 6.98
N TYR A 25 22.67 37.43 7.79
CA TYR A 25 22.81 38.06 9.10
C TYR A 25 23.64 37.20 10.07
N ALA A 26 23.49 35.87 10.04
CA ALA A 26 24.32 34.97 10.83
C ALA A 26 25.81 35.11 10.47
N LEU A 27 26.14 35.17 9.17
CA LEU A 27 27.51 35.43 8.71
C LEU A 27 28.00 36.80 9.19
N TYR A 28 27.19 37.84 9.06
CA TYR A 28 27.52 39.17 9.57
C TYR A 28 27.82 39.14 11.07
N ALA A 29 26.99 38.49 11.89
CA ALA A 29 27.19 38.37 13.33
C ALA A 29 28.51 37.65 13.66
N ILE A 30 28.85 36.59 12.94
CA ILE A 30 30.13 35.86 13.08
C ILE A 30 31.30 36.78 12.74
N PHE A 31 31.29 37.41 11.57
CA PHE A 31 32.38 38.29 11.12
C PHE A 31 32.57 39.49 12.04
N ASN A 32 31.47 40.11 12.47
CA ASN A 32 31.49 41.23 13.40
C ASN A 32 32.08 40.80 14.76
N SER A 33 31.69 39.63 15.27
CA SER A 33 32.22 39.08 16.52
C SER A 33 33.72 38.77 16.43
N ILE A 34 34.18 38.18 15.32
CA ILE A 34 35.61 37.93 15.08
C ILE A 34 36.40 39.24 15.03
N THR A 35 35.86 40.25 14.35
CA THR A 35 36.50 41.57 14.22
C THR A 35 36.61 42.25 15.59
N TYR A 36 35.52 42.23 16.37
CA TYR A 36 35.51 42.74 17.73
C TYR A 36 36.56 42.06 18.60
N LEU A 37 36.57 40.72 18.64
CA LEU A 37 37.52 39.95 19.45
C LEU A 37 38.97 40.18 19.02
N ARG A 38 39.24 40.24 17.71
CA ARG A 38 40.58 40.52 17.21
C ARG A 38 41.10 41.86 17.72
N ASN A 39 40.26 42.90 17.67
CA ASN A 39 40.64 44.23 18.14
C ASN A 39 40.79 44.27 19.67
N TYR A 40 39.89 43.60 20.40
CA TYR A 40 39.96 43.44 21.85
C TYR A 40 41.30 42.79 22.25
N PHE A 41 41.57 41.56 21.79
CA PHE A 41 42.79 40.85 22.18
C PHE A 41 44.06 41.56 21.72
N LYS A 42 44.06 42.17 20.52
CA LYS A 42 45.19 42.96 20.04
C LYS A 42 45.52 44.14 20.97
N THR A 43 44.50 44.78 21.54
CA THR A 43 44.68 45.91 22.48
C THR A 43 45.36 45.46 23.77
N TYR A 44 45.11 44.23 24.21
CA TYR A 44 45.69 43.65 25.42
C TYR A 44 46.95 42.80 25.16
N GLY A 45 47.51 42.86 23.94
CA GLY A 45 48.74 42.13 23.60
C GLY A 45 48.56 40.62 23.49
N SER A 46 47.34 40.13 23.28
CA SER A 46 47.01 38.71 23.12
C SER A 46 46.37 38.44 21.75
N SER A 47 46.01 37.19 21.49
CA SER A 47 45.39 36.74 20.25
C SER A 47 44.14 35.87 20.50
N ILE A 48 43.29 35.74 19.48
CA ILE A 48 42.13 34.83 19.52
C ILE A 48 42.58 33.38 19.79
N GLY A 49 43.78 32.98 19.34
CA GLY A 49 44.29 31.62 19.51
C GLY A 49 44.57 31.27 20.97
N GLU A 50 45.06 32.22 21.75
CA GLU A 50 45.33 32.04 23.19
C GLU A 50 44.05 31.89 24.02
N HIS A 51 42.94 32.47 23.55
CA HIS A 51 41.64 32.45 24.22
C HIS A 51 40.55 31.80 23.35
N PHE A 52 40.90 30.74 22.61
CA PHE A 52 40.02 30.17 21.58
C PHE A 52 38.68 29.70 22.14
N GLY A 53 38.66 29.08 23.33
CA GLY A 53 37.43 28.60 23.96
C GLY A 53 36.44 29.73 24.25
N ASP A 54 36.92 30.82 24.86
CA ASP A 54 36.10 31.99 25.18
C ASP A 54 35.67 32.72 23.91
N ALA A 55 36.58 32.86 22.94
CA ALA A 55 36.31 33.47 21.65
C ALA A 55 35.22 32.70 20.87
N LEU A 56 35.33 31.36 20.83
CA LEU A 56 34.34 30.51 20.17
C LEU A 56 32.98 30.62 20.86
N SER A 57 32.95 30.56 22.20
CA SER A 57 31.72 30.71 22.97
C SER A 57 31.04 32.05 22.70
N TYR A 58 31.81 33.14 22.66
CA TYR A 58 31.31 34.47 22.32
C TYR A 58 30.75 34.54 20.90
N ILE A 59 31.50 34.06 19.90
CA ILE A 59 31.06 34.06 18.49
C ILE A 59 29.78 33.24 18.32
N LEU A 60 29.73 32.05 18.94
CA LEU A 60 28.55 31.20 18.92
C LEU A 60 27.38 31.91 19.58
N ASN A 61 27.52 32.43 20.80
CA ASN A 61 26.41 33.09 21.50
C ASN A 61 25.86 34.29 20.71
N GLN A 62 26.71 35.05 20.03
CA GLN A 62 26.30 36.18 19.18
C GLN A 62 25.62 35.75 17.87
N SER A 63 25.89 34.55 17.36
CA SER A 63 25.39 34.09 16.06
C SER A 63 24.35 32.97 16.14
N LEU A 64 24.24 32.29 17.29
CA LEU A 64 23.51 31.04 17.45
C LEU A 64 22.03 31.18 17.12
N SER A 65 21.38 32.23 17.59
CA SER A 65 19.96 32.46 17.33
C SER A 65 19.69 32.56 15.83
N TYR A 66 20.51 33.29 15.08
CA TYR A 66 20.37 33.42 13.62
C TYR A 66 20.63 32.09 12.90
N ILE A 67 21.63 31.33 13.34
CA ILE A 67 21.89 29.98 12.80
C ILE A 67 20.69 29.07 13.02
N VAL A 68 20.16 29.03 14.24
CA VAL A 68 18.98 28.22 14.59
C VAL A 68 17.77 28.66 13.77
N PHE A 69 17.50 29.95 13.65
CA PHE A 69 16.38 30.44 12.84
C PHE A 69 16.54 30.13 11.35
N ALA A 70 17.75 30.23 10.79
CA ALA A 70 18.00 29.85 9.40
C ALA A 70 17.69 28.35 9.18
N VAL A 71 18.14 27.47 10.08
CA VAL A 71 17.87 26.03 9.98
C VAL A 71 16.37 25.74 10.10
N LEU A 72 15.69 26.36 11.07
CA LEU A 72 14.25 26.16 11.27
C LEU A 72 13.42 26.64 10.08
N LEU A 73 13.72 27.82 9.54
CA LEU A 73 13.03 28.37 8.37
C LEU A 73 13.27 27.51 7.13
N PHE A 74 14.50 27.04 6.93
CA PHE A 74 14.83 26.12 5.84
C PHE A 74 14.06 24.80 5.96
N ALA A 75 14.06 24.20 7.14
CA ALA A 75 13.35 22.95 7.40
C ALA A 75 11.84 23.13 7.20
N ALA A 76 11.25 24.21 7.70
CA ALA A 76 9.84 24.53 7.49
C ALA A 76 9.51 24.70 6.01
N ALA A 77 10.35 25.41 5.24
CA ALA A 77 10.17 25.57 3.81
C ALA A 77 10.22 24.23 3.07
N ALA A 78 11.19 23.37 3.40
CA ALA A 78 11.37 22.05 2.82
C ALA A 78 10.18 21.12 3.13
N VAL A 79 9.74 21.06 4.39
CA VAL A 79 8.58 20.25 4.80
C VAL A 79 7.32 20.74 4.09
N LEU A 80 7.06 22.06 4.06
CA LEU A 80 5.90 22.60 3.35
C LEU A 80 5.94 22.31 1.85
N HIS A 81 7.13 22.31 1.25
CA HIS A 81 7.32 21.94 -0.14
C HIS A 81 6.97 20.47 -0.39
N GLU A 82 7.47 19.55 0.42
CA GLU A 82 7.14 18.12 0.30
C GLU A 82 5.65 17.84 0.59
N VAL A 83 5.07 18.46 1.62
CA VAL A 83 3.64 18.34 1.93
C VAL A 83 2.77 18.87 0.78
N ARG A 84 3.18 19.94 0.10
CA ARG A 84 2.44 20.48 -1.04
C ARG A 84 2.43 19.52 -2.23
N LYS A 85 3.50 18.75 -2.45
CA LYS A 85 3.56 17.73 -3.51
C LYS A 85 2.55 16.61 -3.30
N LEU A 86 2.20 16.29 -2.05
CA LEU A 86 1.23 15.24 -1.73
C LEU A 86 -0.21 15.64 -2.12
N ASN A 87 -0.49 16.94 -2.31
CA ASN A 87 -1.79 17.44 -2.74
C ASN A 87 -1.73 17.94 -4.20
N PRO A 88 -2.12 17.12 -5.19
CA PRO A 88 -2.07 17.48 -6.62
C PRO A 88 -2.89 18.74 -6.93
N ASP A 89 -4.00 18.95 -6.22
CA ASP A 89 -4.85 20.15 -6.31
C ASP A 89 -4.14 21.46 -5.94
N ASN A 90 -3.02 21.38 -5.23
CA ASN A 90 -2.26 22.56 -4.81
C ASN A 90 -0.93 22.69 -5.59
N TYR A 91 -0.56 21.71 -6.42
CA TYR A 91 0.77 21.59 -7.01
C TYR A 91 0.78 21.51 -8.55
N LEU A 92 -0.25 20.91 -9.15
CA LEU A 92 -0.35 20.70 -10.59
C LEU A 92 -1.22 21.78 -11.25
N SER A 93 -0.87 22.12 -12.49
CA SER A 93 -1.75 22.91 -13.37
C SER A 93 -3.02 22.10 -13.73
N GLN A 94 -4.09 22.77 -14.15
CA GLN A 94 -5.37 22.11 -14.47
C GLN A 94 -5.20 20.99 -15.52
N GLU A 95 -4.31 21.20 -16.50
CA GLU A 95 -3.93 20.23 -17.53
C GLU A 95 -3.20 19.00 -16.93
N GLU A 96 -2.21 19.22 -16.05
CA GLU A 96 -1.50 18.13 -15.37
C GLU A 96 -2.43 17.35 -14.40
N LEU A 97 -3.47 18.01 -13.87
CA LEU A 97 -4.46 17.42 -12.98
C LEU A 97 -5.47 16.55 -13.72
N GLU A 98 -5.89 16.97 -14.92
CA GLU A 98 -6.72 16.18 -15.82
C GLU A 98 -5.98 14.92 -16.30
N VAL A 99 -4.70 15.02 -16.65
CA VAL A 99 -3.88 13.86 -17.00
C VAL A 99 -3.76 12.89 -15.81
N LEU A 100 -3.52 13.39 -14.59
CA LEU A 100 -3.45 12.57 -13.39
C LEU A 100 -4.80 11.91 -13.03
N ALA A 101 -5.92 12.61 -13.29
CA ALA A 101 -7.26 12.07 -13.11
C ALA A 101 -7.57 10.95 -14.10
N VAL A 102 -7.21 11.11 -15.37
CA VAL A 102 -7.32 10.07 -16.40
C VAL A 102 -6.44 8.86 -16.03
N GLU A 103 -5.20 9.09 -15.61
CA GLU A 103 -4.29 7.99 -15.22
C GLU A 103 -4.79 7.25 -13.96
N LYS A 104 -5.35 7.97 -12.98
CA LYS A 104 -6.02 7.36 -11.81
C LYS A 104 -7.26 6.57 -12.22
N ALA A 105 -8.09 7.11 -13.10
CA ALA A 105 -9.29 6.44 -13.60
C ALA A 105 -8.92 5.17 -14.37
N GLU A 106 -7.89 5.21 -15.20
CA GLU A 106 -7.39 4.05 -15.94
C GLU A 106 -6.81 2.98 -15.00
N LYS A 107 -6.04 3.37 -13.98
CA LYS A 107 -5.55 2.43 -12.95
C LYS A 107 -6.70 1.83 -12.14
N ALA A 108 -7.71 2.61 -11.80
CA ALA A 108 -8.89 2.13 -11.09
C ALA A 108 -9.72 1.17 -11.96
N ALA A 109 -9.87 1.46 -13.25
CA ALA A 109 -10.53 0.59 -14.22
C ALA A 109 -9.78 -0.75 -14.36
N LYS A 110 -8.46 -0.71 -14.57
CA LYS A 110 -7.61 -1.92 -14.64
C LYS A 110 -7.66 -2.74 -13.34
N ALA A 111 -7.72 -2.09 -12.18
CA ALA A 111 -7.85 -2.78 -10.90
C ALA A 111 -9.24 -3.40 -10.69
N ALA A 112 -10.30 -2.75 -11.17
CA ALA A 112 -11.66 -3.28 -11.16
C ALA A 112 -11.79 -4.48 -12.11
N GLU A 113 -11.22 -4.37 -13.30
CA GLU A 113 -11.18 -5.44 -14.31
C GLU A 113 -10.44 -6.67 -13.77
N ALA A 114 -9.25 -6.48 -13.16
CA ALA A 114 -8.51 -7.57 -12.53
C ALA A 114 -9.25 -8.23 -11.35
N LYS A 115 -10.08 -7.48 -10.62
CA LYS A 115 -10.95 -8.04 -9.57
C LYS A 115 -12.13 -8.82 -10.15
N ALA A 116 -12.74 -8.33 -11.23
CA ALA A 116 -13.82 -9.01 -11.93
C ALA A 116 -13.34 -10.33 -12.55
N ASP A 117 -12.16 -10.34 -13.19
CA ASP A 117 -11.55 -11.52 -13.77
C ASP A 117 -11.28 -12.62 -12.73
N LYS A 118 -10.74 -12.22 -11.57
CA LYS A 118 -10.55 -13.15 -10.44
C LYS A 118 -11.86 -13.70 -9.89
N ALA A 119 -12.91 -12.88 -9.82
CA ALA A 119 -14.22 -13.31 -9.37
C ALA A 119 -14.89 -14.28 -10.37
N ALA A 120 -14.77 -14.02 -11.67
CA ALA A 120 -15.28 -14.89 -12.73
C ALA A 120 -14.59 -16.26 -12.72
N LYS A 121 -13.25 -16.30 -12.63
CA LYS A 121 -12.50 -17.56 -12.53
C LYS A 121 -12.82 -18.34 -11.26
N ALA A 122 -13.10 -17.67 -10.15
CA ALA A 122 -13.54 -18.32 -8.92
C ALA A 122 -14.96 -18.90 -9.02
N ALA A 123 -15.85 -18.25 -9.78
CA ALA A 123 -17.20 -18.73 -10.04
C ALA A 123 -17.21 -19.95 -11.00
N GLU A 124 -16.43 -19.91 -12.08
CA GLU A 124 -16.26 -21.06 -12.98
C GLU A 124 -15.66 -22.27 -12.25
N ALA A 125 -14.64 -22.07 -11.42
CA ALA A 125 -14.04 -23.16 -10.64
C ALA A 125 -15.04 -23.80 -9.65
N LYS A 126 -16.03 -23.04 -9.14
CA LYS A 126 -17.11 -23.58 -8.32
C LYS A 126 -18.14 -24.34 -9.16
N ALA A 127 -18.53 -23.79 -10.31
CA ALA A 127 -19.49 -24.43 -11.22
C ALA A 127 -18.97 -25.77 -11.76
N VAL A 128 -17.68 -25.85 -12.12
CA VAL A 128 -17.05 -27.11 -12.56
C VAL A 128 -17.03 -28.16 -11.45
N LYS A 129 -16.78 -27.75 -10.20
CA LYS A 129 -16.81 -28.65 -9.03
C LYS A 129 -18.22 -29.15 -8.70
N GLU A 130 -19.24 -28.31 -8.85
CA GLU A 130 -20.64 -28.75 -8.69
C GLU A 130 -21.07 -29.68 -9.83
N ALA A 131 -20.70 -29.39 -11.07
CA ALA A 131 -20.98 -30.25 -12.22
C ALA A 131 -20.32 -31.64 -12.09
N GLU A 132 -19.07 -31.72 -11.60
CA GLU A 132 -18.40 -33.01 -11.35
C GLU A 132 -19.09 -33.82 -10.23
N LYS A 133 -19.63 -33.14 -9.21
CA LYS A 133 -20.34 -33.79 -8.10
C LYS A 133 -21.69 -34.37 -8.56
N VAL A 134 -22.42 -33.64 -9.41
CA VAL A 134 -23.69 -34.09 -10.01
C VAL A 134 -23.44 -35.25 -10.99
N ALA A 135 -22.36 -35.22 -11.77
CA ALA A 135 -21.99 -36.32 -12.66
C ALA A 135 -21.63 -37.61 -11.89
N LYS A 136 -20.94 -37.50 -10.73
CA LYS A 136 -20.66 -38.65 -9.85
C LYS A 136 -21.92 -39.22 -9.19
N GLU A 137 -22.90 -38.41 -8.83
CA GLU A 137 -24.19 -38.90 -8.32
C GLU A 137 -25.03 -39.58 -9.40
N ALA A 138 -25.02 -39.06 -10.63
CA ALA A 138 -25.70 -39.69 -11.77
C ALA A 138 -25.09 -41.05 -12.13
N ALA A 139 -23.76 -41.18 -12.14
CA ALA A 139 -23.07 -42.45 -12.39
C ALA A 139 -23.36 -43.52 -11.31
N LYS A 140 -23.62 -43.09 -10.07
CA LYS A 140 -24.00 -43.99 -8.98
C LYS A 140 -25.46 -44.46 -9.09
N ALA A 141 -26.33 -43.69 -9.75
CA ALA A 141 -27.70 -44.06 -10.03
C ALA A 141 -27.80 -45.06 -11.21
N GLU A 142 -26.96 -44.96 -12.23
CA GLU A 142 -26.95 -45.94 -13.34
C GLU A 142 -26.36 -47.31 -12.93
N SER A 143 -25.35 -47.35 -12.05
CA SER A 143 -24.82 -48.61 -11.49
C SER A 143 -25.85 -49.42 -10.69
N ALA A 144 -26.89 -48.77 -10.16
CA ALA A 144 -27.98 -49.43 -9.44
C ALA A 144 -29.06 -50.01 -10.37
N VAL A 145 -29.12 -49.59 -11.63
CA VAL A 145 -30.11 -50.09 -12.60
C VAL A 145 -29.59 -51.35 -13.33
N GLU A 146 -28.27 -51.48 -13.53
CA GLU A 146 -27.69 -52.66 -14.19
C GLU A 146 -27.64 -53.90 -13.27
N SER A 147 -27.52 -53.71 -11.95
CA SER A 147 -27.58 -54.81 -10.97
C SER A 147 -29.00 -55.32 -10.71
N ALA A 148 -30.05 -54.62 -11.15
CA ALA A 148 -31.44 -55.08 -11.06
C ALA A 148 -31.89 -55.93 -12.26
N LYS A 149 -31.19 -55.87 -13.41
CA LYS A 149 -31.60 -56.60 -14.63
C LYS A 149 -30.92 -57.97 -14.82
N LEU A 150 -29.85 -58.26 -14.09
CA LEU A 150 -29.18 -59.57 -14.10
C LEU A 150 -29.66 -60.54 -13.00
N GLY A 151 -30.43 -60.06 -12.01
CA GLY A 151 -30.93 -60.89 -10.90
C GLY A 151 -32.28 -61.58 -11.11
N ALA A 152 -32.98 -61.31 -12.22
CA ALA A 152 -34.34 -61.81 -12.46
C ALA A 152 -34.44 -62.92 -13.53
N ALA A 153 -33.32 -63.34 -14.13
CA ALA A 153 -33.32 -64.31 -15.23
C ALA A 153 -32.60 -65.64 -14.91
N ALA A 154 -32.22 -65.88 -13.65
CA ALA A 154 -31.44 -67.06 -13.25
C ALA A 154 -32.11 -67.94 -12.17
N VAL A 155 -33.44 -67.82 -11.97
CA VAL A 155 -34.16 -68.56 -10.91
C VAL A 155 -35.30 -69.45 -11.45
N ASP A 156 -35.50 -69.56 -12.77
CA ASP A 156 -36.64 -70.32 -13.33
C ASP A 156 -36.29 -71.51 -14.24
N GLU A 157 -35.03 -71.94 -14.34
CA GLU A 157 -34.68 -73.01 -15.31
C GLU A 157 -33.68 -74.07 -14.82
N GLU A 158 -33.55 -74.38 -13.53
CA GLU A 158 -32.89 -75.64 -13.05
C GLU A 158 -33.38 -76.08 -11.65
N VAL A 159 -34.70 -76.19 -11.44
CA VAL A 159 -35.28 -77.11 -10.42
C VAL A 159 -36.41 -77.92 -11.07
N GLU A 160 -36.12 -78.45 -12.26
CA GLU A 160 -36.86 -79.55 -12.91
C GLU A 160 -35.94 -80.75 -13.10
N GLU A 161 -35.15 -81.07 -12.08
CA GLU A 161 -34.63 -82.42 -11.89
C GLU A 161 -34.81 -82.83 -10.43
N LEU A 162 -35.48 -83.97 -10.26
CA LEU A 162 -35.75 -84.70 -9.01
C LEU A 162 -36.84 -84.15 -8.10
N ALA A 163 -38.05 -84.27 -8.62
CA ALA A 163 -39.19 -84.76 -7.86
C ALA A 163 -38.95 -86.20 -7.37
N GLU A 164 -38.77 -86.39 -6.07
CA GLU A 164 -38.93 -87.63 -5.28
C GLU A 164 -38.85 -87.12 -3.83
N GLU A 165 -39.92 -86.99 -3.06
CA GLU A 165 -40.63 -88.04 -2.33
C GLU A 165 -41.59 -87.23 -1.40
N VAL A 166 -42.84 -87.02 -1.76
CA VAL A 166 -43.97 -87.87 -1.36
C VAL A 166 -44.00 -88.09 0.17
N VAL A 167 -44.94 -87.36 0.81
CA VAL A 167 -45.86 -87.88 1.86
C VAL A 167 -45.22 -88.06 3.24
N GLU A 168 -45.48 -87.17 4.20
CA GLU A 168 -46.45 -87.27 5.30
C GLU A 168 -45.92 -86.20 6.30
N ASP A 169 -46.64 -85.32 6.96
CA ASP A 169 -47.89 -85.50 7.65
C ASP A 169 -48.38 -84.09 8.03
N ALA A 170 -49.47 -83.67 7.43
CA ALA A 170 -50.21 -82.50 7.90
C ALA A 170 -51.18 -82.99 8.96
N PHE A 171 -50.95 -82.74 10.26
CA PHE A 171 -52.07 -82.36 11.13
C PHE A 171 -51.74 -81.90 12.57
N LYS A 172 -52.36 -80.75 12.88
CA LYS A 172 -52.98 -80.33 14.15
C LYS A 172 -52.13 -79.99 15.38
N VAL A 173 -52.10 -78.68 15.65
CA VAL A 173 -52.75 -77.99 16.78
C VAL A 173 -52.90 -78.75 18.12
N LYS A 174 -52.24 -78.15 19.12
CA LYS A 174 -52.42 -78.18 20.59
C LYS A 174 -51.55 -79.14 21.40
#